data_AF-A2CA04-F1
#
_entry.id   AF-A2CA04-F1
#
_cell.length_a   1.000
_cell.length_b   1.000
_cell.length_c   1.000
_cell.angle_alpha   90.00
_cell.angle_beta   90.00
_cell.angle_gamma   90.00
#
_symmetry.space_group_name_H-M   'P 1'
#
loop_
_entity.id
_entity.type
_entity.pdbx_description
1 polymer ?
#
loop_
_entity_poly.entity_id
_entity_poly.type
_entity_poly.pdbx_seq_one_letter_code
_entity_poly.pdbx_strand_id
1 'polypeptide(L)'
;MLNYKNNAIEEASQLVNKVIDDAPKNEDTRYESRLIAFCLNHIGQEFEGVRYTPGADIQRLLDINGINHRQVSLQNIGLSNQFPLLIAYSNDTNTPLIIYEQSNQTYVYLPEDDRSELITNIDNIQDFGYEIYASMPSKVENIFKILNFTFRPELSAGFALIATSAIVMLFNLSIPIFTQLLVSRVLPNNDVQLLLEGLYIVMIVVMVQA
;
A
#
# COMPACT_ATOMS: atom_id res chain seq x y z
N MET A 1 18.48 -7.26 45.85
CA MET A 1 17.23 -7.76 45.23
C MET A 1 17.08 -7.39 43.75
N LEU A 2 17.54 -6.22 43.26
CA LEU A 2 17.43 -5.86 41.83
C LEU A 2 18.23 -6.75 40.87
N ASN A 3 19.45 -7.18 41.24
CA ASN A 3 20.28 -8.02 40.36
C ASN A 3 19.68 -9.40 40.05
N TYR A 4 18.91 -9.97 40.97
CA TYR A 4 18.31 -11.29 40.76
C TYR A 4 17.18 -11.25 39.72
N LYS A 5 16.44 -10.13 39.67
CA LYS A 5 15.34 -9.93 38.73
C LYS A 5 15.85 -9.69 37.31
N ASN A 6 16.97 -8.97 37.15
CA ASN A 6 17.59 -8.73 35.85
C ASN A 6 18.17 -10.01 35.26
N ASN A 7 18.84 -10.82 36.09
CA ASN A 7 19.38 -12.11 35.65
C ASN A 7 18.25 -13.09 35.26
N ALA A 8 17.14 -13.11 36.00
CA ALA A 8 15.99 -13.96 35.66
C ALA A 8 15.31 -13.55 34.34
N ILE A 9 15.29 -12.25 34.01
CA ILE A 9 14.76 -11.74 32.74
C ILE A 9 15.70 -12.10 31.59
N GLU A 10 17.01 -12.03 31.82
CA GLU A 10 18.03 -12.38 30.83
C GLU A 10 18.03 -13.88 30.53
N GLU A 11 17.94 -14.74 31.56
CA GLU A 11 17.79 -16.19 31.41
C GLU A 11 16.48 -16.56 30.71
N ALA A 12 15.37 -15.90 31.06
CA ALA A 12 14.10 -16.11 30.37
C ALA A 12 14.17 -15.69 28.89
N SER A 13 14.88 -14.61 28.57
CA SER A 13 15.07 -14.15 27.19
C SER A 13 15.96 -15.11 26.39
N GLN A 14 17.00 -15.66 27.02
CA GLN A 14 17.88 -16.66 26.42
C GLN A 14 17.15 -17.99 26.17
N LEU A 15 16.29 -18.42 27.10
CA LEU A 15 15.44 -19.61 26.93
C LEU A 15 14.42 -19.43 25.80
N VAL A 16 13.80 -18.26 25.69
CA VAL A 16 12.87 -17.94 24.58
C VAL A 16 13.60 -17.98 23.24
N ASN A 17 14.77 -17.35 23.13
CA ASN A 17 15.53 -17.34 21.88
C ASN A 17 15.99 -18.74 21.48
N LYS A 18 16.41 -19.56 22.44
CA LYS A 18 16.82 -20.95 22.17
C LYS A 18 15.66 -21.83 21.68
N VAL A 19 14.45 -21.62 22.21
CA VAL A 19 13.25 -22.34 21.75
C VAL A 19 12.81 -21.89 20.35
N ILE A 20 13.08 -20.64 19.97
CA ILE A 20 12.83 -20.11 18.62
C ILE A 20 13.84 -20.69 17.61
N ASP A 21 15.12 -20.81 18.00
CA ASP A 21 16.19 -21.29 17.12
C ASP A 21 16.22 -22.83 16.93
N ASP A 22 15.80 -23.61 17.94
CA ASP A 22 15.74 -25.09 17.88
C ASP A 22 14.46 -25.63 17.21
N ALA A 23 13.64 -24.75 16.62
CA ALA A 23 12.48 -25.11 15.82
C ALA A 23 12.87 -25.98 14.59
N PRO A 24 12.20 -27.12 14.33
CA PRO A 24 12.50 -27.92 13.15
C PRO A 24 12.31 -27.10 11.87
N LYS A 25 13.37 -27.04 11.05
CA LYS A 25 13.38 -26.51 9.68
C LYS A 25 12.62 -27.44 8.72
N ASN A 26 11.37 -27.77 9.04
CA ASN A 26 10.48 -28.46 8.12
C ASN A 26 10.11 -27.53 6.95
N GLU A 27 9.80 -28.12 5.80
CA GLU A 27 9.27 -27.38 4.65
C GLU A 27 7.96 -26.65 5.01
N ASP A 28 7.18 -27.21 5.94
CA ASP A 28 6.00 -26.55 6.52
C ASP A 28 6.35 -25.17 7.08
N THR A 29 7.36 -25.08 7.94
CA THR A 29 7.88 -23.83 8.53
C THR A 29 8.23 -22.75 7.49
N ARG A 30 8.47 -23.12 6.22
CA ARG A 30 8.72 -22.15 5.14
C ARG A 30 7.44 -21.48 4.65
N TYR A 31 6.29 -22.18 4.60
CA TYR A 31 5.08 -21.59 4.04
C TYR A 31 4.49 -20.53 4.98
N GLU A 32 4.43 -20.76 6.30
CA GLU A 32 3.91 -19.71 7.20
C GLU A 32 4.87 -18.52 7.24
N SER A 33 6.18 -18.78 7.20
CA SER A 33 7.17 -17.71 7.17
C SER A 33 7.03 -16.84 5.91
N ARG A 34 6.78 -17.46 4.74
CA ARG A 34 6.49 -16.75 3.48
C ARG A 34 5.18 -15.96 3.55
N LEU A 35 4.13 -16.56 4.10
CA LEU A 35 2.84 -15.90 4.31
C LEU A 35 3.02 -14.62 5.14
N ILE A 36 3.70 -14.72 6.29
CA ILE A 36 3.93 -13.57 7.16
C ILE A 36 4.86 -12.54 6.50
N ALA A 37 5.91 -12.97 5.81
CA ALA A 37 6.79 -12.08 5.06
C ALA A 37 6.02 -11.31 3.98
N PHE A 38 5.11 -11.98 3.27
CA PHE A 38 4.23 -11.34 2.28
C PHE A 38 3.36 -10.28 2.95
N CYS A 39 2.70 -10.61 4.07
CA CYS A 39 1.88 -9.64 4.81
C CYS A 39 2.68 -8.39 5.20
N LEU A 40 3.87 -8.56 5.79
CA LEU A 40 4.72 -7.46 6.25
C LEU A 40 5.21 -6.58 5.08
N ASN A 41 5.60 -7.21 3.97
CA ASN A 41 6.00 -6.49 2.75
C ASN A 41 4.82 -5.71 2.16
N HIS A 42 3.63 -6.31 2.11
CA HIS A 42 2.45 -5.70 1.51
C HIS A 42 1.96 -4.49 2.32
N ILE A 43 1.96 -4.59 3.65
CA ILE A 43 1.62 -3.44 4.53
C ILE A 43 2.74 -2.39 4.60
N GLY A 44 3.91 -2.65 4.01
CA GLY A 44 5.05 -1.73 3.98
C GLY A 44 5.71 -1.53 5.35
N GLN A 45 5.61 -2.51 6.24
CA GLN A 45 6.26 -2.48 7.54
C GLN A 45 7.70 -2.97 7.40
N GLU A 46 8.66 -2.22 7.96
CA GLU A 46 10.05 -2.66 8.03
C GLU A 46 10.18 -3.78 9.08
N PHE A 47 10.83 -4.89 8.71
CA PHE A 47 11.10 -6.01 9.61
C PHE A 47 12.52 -6.56 9.38
N GLU A 48 13.22 -6.91 10.46
CA GLU A 48 14.56 -7.51 10.41
C GLU A 48 14.52 -9.02 10.14
N GLY A 49 13.34 -9.63 10.24
CA GLY A 49 13.10 -11.04 10.00
C GLY A 49 11.71 -11.46 10.49
N VAL A 50 11.19 -12.56 9.96
CA VAL A 50 9.93 -13.14 10.43
C VAL A 50 10.18 -13.94 11.69
N ARG A 51 9.44 -13.64 12.76
CA ARG A 51 9.44 -14.45 13.99
C ARG A 51 8.52 -15.63 13.78
N TYR A 52 9.02 -16.83 14.04
CA TYR A 52 8.27 -18.06 13.87
C TYR A 52 8.20 -18.84 15.17
N THR A 53 7.11 -19.59 15.35
CA THR A 53 6.95 -20.54 16.45
C THR A 53 6.33 -21.82 15.87
N PRO A 54 7.01 -22.97 15.94
CA PRO A 54 6.50 -24.23 15.39
C PRO A 54 5.12 -24.60 15.90
N GLY A 55 4.20 -24.91 14.97
CA GLY A 55 2.85 -25.35 15.29
C GLY A 55 1.98 -24.26 15.94
N ALA A 56 2.42 -23.00 15.94
CA ALA A 56 1.56 -21.88 16.31
C ALA A 56 0.47 -21.69 15.26
N ASP A 57 -0.72 -21.31 15.70
CA ASP A 57 -1.78 -20.91 14.78
C ASP A 57 -1.42 -19.59 14.08
N ILE A 58 -2.09 -19.30 12.96
CA ILE A 58 -1.83 -18.08 12.18
C ILE A 58 -2.06 -16.84 13.03
N GLN A 59 -3.09 -16.85 13.89
CA GLN A 59 -3.36 -15.76 14.81
C GLN A 59 -2.15 -15.43 15.69
N ARG A 60 -1.54 -16.46 16.29
CA ARG A 60 -0.36 -16.32 17.14
C ARG A 60 0.85 -15.87 16.32
N LEU A 61 1.00 -16.36 15.10
CA LEU A 61 2.06 -15.91 14.19
C LEU A 61 1.91 -14.42 13.84
N LEU A 62 0.69 -13.93 13.62
CA LEU A 62 0.42 -12.51 13.41
C LEU A 62 0.75 -11.69 14.67
N ASP A 63 0.34 -12.16 15.85
CA ASP A 63 0.61 -11.51 17.14
C ASP A 63 2.12 -11.34 17.41
N ILE A 64 2.92 -12.40 17.27
CA ILE A 64 4.35 -12.36 17.58
C ILE A 64 5.13 -11.47 16.61
N ASN A 65 4.63 -11.28 15.39
CA ASN A 65 5.18 -10.38 14.38
C ASN A 65 4.61 -8.95 14.47
N GLY A 66 3.72 -8.69 15.43
CA GLY A 66 3.14 -7.36 15.64
C GLY A 66 2.25 -6.89 14.48
N ILE A 67 1.62 -7.84 13.78
CA ILE A 67 0.71 -7.57 12.66
C ILE A 67 -0.69 -7.38 13.22
N ASN A 68 -1.23 -6.17 13.03
CA ASN A 68 -2.60 -5.86 13.42
C ASN A 68 -3.57 -6.62 12.52
N HIS A 69 -4.44 -7.40 13.15
CA HIS A 69 -5.39 -8.23 12.44
C HIS A 69 -6.75 -8.25 13.14
N ARG A 70 -7.78 -8.59 12.37
CA ARG A 70 -9.13 -8.83 12.86
C ARG A 70 -9.70 -10.06 12.19
N GLN A 71 -10.32 -10.95 12.97
CA GLN A 71 -11.09 -12.06 12.40
C GLN A 71 -12.38 -11.54 11.77
N VAL A 72 -12.66 -11.96 10.53
CA VAL A 72 -13.81 -11.54 9.74
C VAL A 72 -14.51 -12.74 9.11
N SER A 73 -15.81 -12.58 8.84
CA SER A 73 -16.56 -13.56 8.05
C SER A 73 -16.45 -13.22 6.57
N LEU A 74 -16.07 -14.21 5.76
CA LEU A 74 -15.83 -14.08 4.32
C LEU A 74 -17.07 -14.40 3.47
N GLN A 75 -18.17 -14.88 4.07
CA GLN A 75 -19.39 -15.34 3.37
C GLN A 75 -20.00 -14.35 2.37
N ASN A 76 -19.74 -13.04 2.54
CA ASN A 76 -20.31 -11.98 1.69
C ASN A 76 -19.25 -11.03 1.14
N ILE A 77 -17.97 -11.41 1.15
CA ILE A 77 -16.93 -10.57 0.56
C ILE A 77 -16.97 -10.74 -0.95
N GLY A 78 -17.66 -9.81 -1.61
CA GLY A 78 -17.57 -9.67 -3.07
C GLY A 78 -16.23 -9.06 -3.47
N LEU A 79 -15.69 -9.49 -4.61
CA LEU A 79 -14.50 -8.91 -5.26
C LEU A 79 -14.61 -7.40 -5.56
N SER A 80 -15.83 -6.85 -5.50
CA SER A 80 -16.08 -5.42 -5.69
C SER A 80 -15.87 -4.59 -4.42
N ASN A 81 -15.73 -5.22 -3.25
CA ASN A 81 -15.39 -4.50 -2.03
C ASN A 81 -13.88 -4.28 -1.98
N GLN A 82 -13.46 -3.03 -1.77
CA GLN A 82 -12.07 -2.75 -1.42
C GLN A 82 -11.78 -3.36 -0.04
N PHE A 83 -10.81 -4.26 0.01
CA PHE A 83 -10.28 -4.81 1.25
C PHE A 83 -8.75 -4.63 1.27
N PRO A 84 -8.16 -4.38 2.45
CA PRO A 84 -6.74 -4.05 2.55
C PRO A 84 -5.87 -5.27 2.21
N LEU A 85 -6.03 -6.34 2.97
CA LEU A 85 -5.31 -7.60 2.80
C LEU A 85 -6.05 -8.66 3.63
N LEU A 86 -6.32 -9.83 3.07
CA LEU A 86 -7.04 -10.91 3.74
C LEU A 86 -6.18 -12.16 3.77
N ILE A 87 -6.12 -12.83 4.91
CA ILE A 87 -5.69 -14.23 5.00
C ILE A 87 -6.95 -15.07 5.06
N ALA A 88 -7.14 -15.94 4.07
CA ALA A 88 -8.25 -16.88 4.01
C ALA A 88 -7.71 -18.31 3.98
N TYR A 89 -8.60 -19.29 4.08
CA TYR A 89 -8.25 -20.70 4.00
C TYR A 89 -8.97 -21.34 2.81
N SER A 90 -8.27 -22.17 2.06
CA SER A 90 -8.88 -23.02 1.04
C SER A 90 -9.85 -24.01 1.68
N ASN A 91 -11.03 -24.21 1.08
CA ASN A 91 -11.99 -25.22 1.55
C ASN A 91 -11.49 -26.65 1.31
N ASP A 92 -10.74 -26.89 0.23
CA ASP A 92 -10.29 -28.24 -0.14
C ASP A 92 -9.11 -28.72 0.70
N THR A 93 -8.12 -27.84 0.88
CA THR A 93 -6.82 -28.19 1.46
C THR A 93 -6.66 -27.67 2.88
N ASN A 94 -7.54 -26.78 3.35
CA ASN A 94 -7.39 -26.05 4.60
C ASN A 94 -6.06 -25.29 4.69
N THR A 95 -5.45 -24.95 3.54
CA THR A 95 -4.18 -24.24 3.48
C THR A 95 -4.43 -22.75 3.45
N PRO A 96 -3.59 -21.95 4.15
CA PRO A 96 -3.80 -20.53 4.20
C PRO A 96 -3.28 -19.84 2.94
N LEU A 97 -4.07 -18.89 2.45
CA LEU A 97 -3.80 -18.10 1.26
C LEU A 97 -4.03 -16.63 1.56
N ILE A 98 -3.40 -15.75 0.79
CA ILE A 98 -3.54 -14.31 0.97
C ILE A 98 -4.30 -13.74 -0.22
N ILE A 99 -5.37 -13.00 0.04
CA ILE A 99 -6.13 -12.25 -0.97
C ILE A 99 -5.77 -10.77 -0.82
N TYR A 100 -5.34 -10.15 -1.92
CA TYR A 100 -4.94 -8.75 -1.93
C TYR A 100 -5.34 -8.06 -3.23
N GLU A 101 -5.44 -6.74 -3.18
CA GLU A 101 -5.70 -5.93 -4.37
C GLU A 101 -4.43 -5.21 -4.82
N GLN A 102 -4.15 -5.27 -6.12
CA GLN A 102 -3.07 -4.52 -6.74
C GLN A 102 -3.56 -3.99 -8.09
N SER A 103 -3.43 -2.68 -8.31
CA SER A 103 -3.84 -2.05 -9.58
C SER A 103 -5.29 -2.33 -9.98
N ASN A 104 -6.22 -2.31 -9.00
CA ASN A 104 -7.66 -2.55 -9.20
C ASN A 104 -7.98 -3.98 -9.74
N GLN A 105 -7.09 -4.92 -9.44
CA GLN A 105 -7.23 -6.33 -9.72
C GLN A 105 -6.98 -7.12 -8.45
N THR A 106 -7.74 -8.19 -8.24
CA THR A 106 -7.60 -9.04 -7.07
C THR A 106 -6.70 -10.22 -7.38
N TYR A 107 -5.74 -10.45 -6.48
CA TYR A 107 -4.78 -11.52 -6.57
C TYR A 107 -4.89 -12.43 -5.34
N VAL A 108 -4.60 -13.72 -5.55
CA VAL A 108 -4.37 -14.69 -4.48
C VAL A 108 -2.91 -15.08 -4.49
N TYR A 109 -2.25 -14.90 -3.36
CA TYR A 109 -0.92 -15.41 -3.11
C TYR A 109 -0.99 -16.77 -2.42
N LEU A 110 -0.29 -17.74 -3.01
CA LEU A 110 -0.15 -19.12 -2.57
C LEU A 110 1.25 -19.30 -1.93
N PRO A 111 1.36 -19.38 -0.60
CA PRO A 111 2.66 -19.43 0.09
C PRO A 111 3.48 -20.70 -0.20
N GLU A 112 2.80 -21.80 -0.52
CA GLU A 112 3.43 -23.09 -0.86
C GLU A 112 4.37 -22.95 -2.07
N ASP A 113 3.88 -22.27 -3.10
CA ASP A 113 4.57 -22.09 -4.38
C ASP A 113 5.25 -20.72 -4.52
N ASP A 114 5.07 -19.83 -3.54
CA ASP A 114 5.55 -18.44 -3.58
C ASP A 114 5.09 -17.70 -4.85
N ARG A 115 3.82 -17.89 -5.23
CA ARG A 115 3.22 -17.33 -6.45
C ARG A 115 1.96 -16.56 -6.16
N SER A 116 1.72 -15.51 -6.96
CA SER A 116 0.45 -14.79 -6.99
C SER A 116 -0.30 -15.08 -8.28
N GLU A 117 -1.60 -15.35 -8.17
CA GLU A 117 -2.49 -15.61 -9.29
C GLU A 117 -3.61 -14.58 -9.32
N LEU A 118 -3.93 -14.09 -10.52
CA LEU A 118 -5.08 -13.20 -10.71
C LEU A 118 -6.37 -14.02 -10.54
N ILE A 119 -7.26 -13.57 -9.67
CA ILE A 119 -8.56 -14.21 -9.48
C ILE A 119 -9.70 -13.30 -9.94
N THR A 120 -10.68 -13.92 -10.59
CA THR A 120 -11.94 -13.28 -11.01
C THR A 120 -13.14 -13.73 -10.20
N ASN A 121 -12.98 -14.75 -9.35
CA ASN A 121 -13.96 -15.12 -8.35
C ASN A 121 -13.27 -15.63 -7.07
N ILE A 122 -13.90 -15.39 -5.92
CA ILE A 122 -13.50 -15.93 -4.63
C ILE A 122 -14.39 -17.14 -4.36
N ASP A 123 -14.22 -18.18 -5.17
CA ASP A 123 -14.86 -19.47 -4.93
C ASP A 123 -13.89 -20.36 -4.14
N ASN A 124 -14.42 -21.28 -3.35
CA ASN A 124 -13.63 -22.32 -2.66
C ASN A 124 -12.75 -21.83 -1.48
N ILE A 125 -13.18 -20.77 -0.80
CA ILE A 125 -12.58 -20.37 0.49
C ILE A 125 -13.53 -20.63 1.65
N GLN A 126 -12.96 -20.76 2.84
CA GLN A 126 -13.71 -20.89 4.07
C GLN A 126 -14.42 -19.58 4.45
N ASP A 127 -15.45 -19.72 5.28
CA ASP A 127 -16.32 -18.63 5.73
C ASP A 127 -15.67 -17.66 6.70
N PHE A 128 -14.42 -17.91 7.13
CA PHE A 128 -13.68 -17.08 8.05
C PHE A 128 -12.25 -16.82 7.56
N GLY A 129 -11.72 -15.68 7.97
CA GLY A 129 -10.33 -15.30 7.71
C GLY A 129 -9.89 -14.16 8.61
N TYR A 130 -8.71 -13.63 8.31
CA TYR A 130 -8.10 -12.51 9.03
C TYR A 130 -7.88 -11.35 8.08
N GLU A 131 -8.48 -10.21 8.40
CA GLU A 131 -8.18 -8.94 7.74
C GLU A 131 -6.95 -8.31 8.38
N ILE A 132 -5.98 -7.92 7.54
CA ILE A 132 -4.69 -7.40 7.96
C ILE A 132 -4.62 -5.91 7.62
N TYR A 133 -4.22 -5.11 8.60
CA TYR A 133 -4.11 -3.67 8.45
C TYR A 133 -2.67 -3.22 8.62
N ALA A 134 -2.29 -2.19 7.86
CA ALA A 134 -1.04 -1.50 8.10
C ALA A 134 -1.07 -0.82 9.48
N SER A 135 -0.20 -1.29 10.37
CA SER A 135 0.03 -0.65 11.66
C SER A 135 0.77 0.67 11.48
N MET A 136 0.42 1.69 12.26
CA MET A 136 1.29 2.87 12.36
C MET A 136 2.68 2.44 12.85
N PRO A 137 3.76 3.00 12.30
CA PRO A 137 5.10 2.72 12.79
C PRO A 137 5.17 3.05 14.28
N SER A 138 5.71 2.11 15.07
CA SER A 138 5.82 2.22 16.53
C SER A 138 6.67 3.42 16.98
N LYS A 139 7.47 3.98 16.08
CA LYS A 139 8.27 5.17 16.29
C LYS A 139 8.06 6.15 15.14
N VAL A 140 7.40 7.26 15.44
CA VAL A 140 7.32 8.40 14.53
C VAL A 140 8.64 9.18 14.66
N GLU A 141 9.60 8.88 13.79
CA GLU A 141 10.86 9.62 13.75
C GLU A 141 10.68 11.03 13.18
N ASN A 142 9.71 11.22 12.27
CA ASN A 142 9.47 12.50 11.60
C ASN A 142 8.02 12.60 11.10
N ILE A 143 7.44 13.80 11.13
CA ILE A 143 6.09 14.08 10.64
C ILE A 143 5.95 13.78 9.14
N PHE A 144 7.04 13.90 8.37
CA PHE A 144 7.06 13.52 6.96
C PHE A 144 6.84 12.01 6.74
N LYS A 145 7.25 11.13 7.69
CA LYS A 145 6.97 9.69 7.59
C LYS A 145 5.47 9.41 7.76
N ILE A 146 4.77 10.17 8.62
CA ILE A 146 3.31 10.06 8.77
C ILE A 146 2.62 10.52 7.48
N LEU A 147 3.00 11.70 6.95
CA LEU A 147 2.45 12.22 5.71
C LEU A 147 2.66 11.22 4.56
N ASN A 148 3.87 10.66 4.42
CA ASN A 148 4.14 9.68 3.39
C ASN A 148 3.33 8.39 3.58
N PHE A 149 3.13 7.91 4.81
CA PHE A 149 2.31 6.73 5.09
C PHE A 149 0.84 6.96 4.72
N THR A 150 0.26 8.07 5.18
CA THR A 150 -1.16 8.40 4.96
C THR A 150 -1.46 8.71 3.50
N PHE A 151 -0.57 9.42 2.81
CA PHE A 151 -0.79 9.88 1.44
C PHE A 151 -0.17 8.99 0.37
N ARG A 152 0.57 7.92 0.73
CA ARG A 152 1.21 6.99 -0.23
C ARG A 152 0.27 6.54 -1.36
N PRO A 153 -0.98 6.11 -1.06
CA PRO A 153 -1.91 5.65 -2.09
C PRO A 153 -2.35 6.78 -3.04
N GLU A 154 -2.38 8.02 -2.55
CA GLU A 154 -2.96 9.18 -3.21
C GLU A 154 -1.91 10.15 -3.79
N LEU A 155 -0.62 9.79 -3.78
CA LEU A 155 0.45 10.67 -4.27
C LEU A 155 0.27 11.03 -5.75
N SER A 156 -0.28 10.11 -6.56
CA SER A 156 -0.57 10.35 -7.98
C SER A 156 -1.66 11.42 -8.16
N ALA A 157 -2.75 11.33 -7.39
CA ALA A 157 -3.83 12.30 -7.39
C ALA A 157 -3.36 13.66 -6.86
N GLY A 158 -2.57 13.67 -5.78
CA GLY A 158 -1.95 14.87 -5.24
C GLY A 158 -1.04 15.57 -6.25
N PHE A 159 -0.21 14.80 -6.96
CA PHE A 159 0.65 15.35 -8.01
C PHE A 159 -0.16 15.91 -9.18
N ALA A 160 -1.21 15.21 -9.62
CA ALA A 160 -2.10 15.69 -10.67
C ALA A 160 -2.77 17.03 -10.29
N LEU A 161 -3.18 17.17 -9.03
CA LEU A 161 -3.79 18.40 -8.52
C LEU A 161 -2.79 19.56 -8.50
N ILE A 162 -1.56 19.32 -8.03
CA ILE A 162 -0.48 20.32 -8.04
C ILE A 162 -0.13 20.72 -9.48
N ALA A 163 0.00 19.75 -10.39
CA ALA A 163 0.30 20.00 -11.79
C ALA A 163 -0.80 20.83 -12.46
N THR A 164 -2.07 20.48 -12.24
CA THR A 164 -3.22 21.21 -12.77
C THR A 164 -3.23 22.65 -12.24
N SER A 165 -2.99 22.83 -10.94
CA SER A 165 -2.91 24.15 -10.31
C SER A 165 -1.77 25.00 -10.89
N ALA A 166 -0.60 24.39 -11.12
CA ALA A 166 0.54 25.06 -11.73
C ALA A 166 0.25 25.50 -13.19
N ILE A 167 -0.42 24.64 -13.97
CA ILE A 167 -0.83 24.96 -15.34
C ILE A 167 -1.81 26.14 -15.34
N VAL A 168 -2.84 26.12 -14.49
CA VAL A 168 -3.81 27.22 -14.36
C VAL A 168 -3.11 28.52 -13.95
N MET A 169 -2.17 28.46 -13.01
CA MET A 169 -1.38 29.62 -12.59
C MET A 169 -0.53 30.19 -13.73
N LEU A 170 0.09 29.34 -14.55
CA LEU A 170 0.84 29.77 -15.74
C LEU A 170 -0.06 30.47 -16.75
N PHE A 171 -1.26 29.94 -17.00
CA PHE A 171 -2.23 30.60 -17.87
C PHE A 171 -2.63 31.97 -17.33
N ASN A 172 -2.94 32.09 -16.03
CA ASN A 172 -3.27 33.37 -15.41
C ASN A 172 -2.13 34.39 -15.52
N LEU A 173 -0.88 33.95 -15.41
CA LEU A 173 0.30 34.81 -15.62
C LEU A 173 0.53 35.18 -17.09
N SER A 174 0.08 34.34 -18.04
CA SER A 174 0.24 34.60 -19.47
C SER A 174 -0.73 35.67 -20.00
N ILE A 175 -1.92 35.83 -19.40
CA ILE A 175 -2.94 36.79 -19.85
C ILE A 175 -2.40 38.23 -19.92
N PRO A 176 -1.77 38.79 -18.86
CA PRO A 176 -1.17 40.12 -18.91
C PRO A 176 -0.08 40.26 -19.99
N ILE A 177 0.75 39.22 -20.17
CA ILE A 177 1.85 39.21 -21.12
C ILE A 177 1.32 39.25 -22.55
N PHE A 178 0.33 38.40 -22.87
CA PHE A 178 -0.33 38.41 -24.17
C PHE A 178 -1.07 39.72 -24.44
N THR A 179 -1.77 40.25 -23.43
CA THR A 179 -2.47 41.54 -23.55
C THR A 179 -1.49 42.67 -23.85
N GLN A 180 -0.35 42.72 -23.16
CA GLN A 180 0.69 43.71 -23.40
C GLN A 180 1.32 43.57 -24.80
N LEU A 181 1.62 42.34 -25.26
CA LEU A 181 2.13 42.10 -26.61
C LEU A 181 1.13 42.53 -27.69
N LEU A 182 -0.15 42.24 -27.49
CA LEU A 182 -1.21 42.57 -28.43
C LEU A 182 -1.42 44.09 -28.55
N VAL A 183 -1.43 44.80 -27.42
CA VAL A 183 -1.55 46.27 -27.36
C VAL A 183 -0.31 46.98 -27.89
N SER A 184 0.89 46.49 -27.56
CA SER A 184 2.14 47.20 -27.88
C SER A 184 2.73 46.89 -29.26
N ARG A 185 2.44 45.72 -29.85
CA ARG A 185 3.03 45.31 -31.14
C ARG A 185 2.02 45.02 -32.23
N VAL A 186 0.91 44.36 -31.91
CA VAL A 186 -0.03 43.86 -32.93
C VAL A 186 -1.01 44.95 -33.37
N LEU A 187 -1.63 45.65 -32.42
CA LEU A 187 -2.56 46.76 -32.71
C LEU A 187 -1.90 47.93 -33.45
N PRO A 188 -0.67 48.38 -33.12
CA PRO A 188 -0.04 49.51 -33.81
C PRO A 188 0.39 49.19 -35.26
N ASN A 189 0.79 47.93 -35.53
CA ASN A 189 1.26 47.52 -36.87
C ASN A 189 0.14 46.98 -37.77
N ASN A 190 -1.09 46.86 -37.26
CA ASN A 190 -2.26 46.31 -37.98
C ASN A 190 -1.96 44.94 -38.63
N ASP A 191 -1.15 44.12 -37.96
CA ASP A 191 -0.63 42.87 -38.49
C ASP A 191 -1.63 41.74 -38.20
N VAL A 192 -2.64 41.63 -39.06
CA VAL A 192 -3.82 40.76 -38.91
C VAL A 192 -3.45 39.29 -38.72
N GLN A 193 -2.28 38.88 -39.21
CA GLN A 193 -1.76 37.51 -39.13
C GLN A 193 -1.41 37.11 -37.68
N LEU A 194 -0.83 38.02 -36.89
CA LEU A 194 -0.54 37.80 -35.46
C LEU A 194 -1.81 37.73 -34.60
N LEU A 195 -2.86 38.45 -35.00
CA LEU A 195 -4.17 38.42 -34.34
C LEU A 195 -4.87 37.07 -34.55
N LEU A 196 -4.78 36.51 -35.76
CA LEU A 196 -5.27 35.17 -36.09
C LEU A 196 -4.49 34.07 -35.37
N GLU A 197 -3.16 34.16 -35.28
CA GLU A 197 -2.35 33.21 -34.49
C GLU A 197 -2.71 33.24 -33.00
N GLY A 198 -2.88 34.44 -32.43
CA GLY A 198 -3.32 34.59 -31.04
C GLY A 198 -4.71 34.00 -30.79
N LEU A 199 -5.66 34.26 -31.69
CA LEU A 199 -7.02 33.69 -31.63
C LEU A 199 -6.99 32.15 -31.71
N TYR A 200 -6.12 31.60 -32.56
CA TYR A 200 -5.99 30.15 -32.75
C TYR A 200 -5.46 29.46 -31.48
N ILE A 201 -4.46 30.06 -30.82
CA ILE A 201 -3.94 29.55 -29.54
C ILE A 201 -5.02 29.61 -28.46
N VAL A 202 -5.78 30.70 -28.36
CA VAL A 202 -6.88 30.83 -27.39
C VAL A 202 -7.96 29.77 -27.65
N MET A 203 -8.34 29.53 -28.90
CA MET A 203 -9.32 28.49 -29.24
C MET A 203 -8.82 27.09 -28.86
N ILE A 204 -7.56 26.75 -29.13
CA ILE A 204 -6.99 25.45 -28.74
C ILE A 204 -7.04 25.27 -27.22
N VAL A 205 -6.68 26.31 -26.45
CA VAL A 205 -6.70 26.24 -24.97
C VAL A 205 -8.12 26.01 -24.46
N VAL A 206 -9.12 26.71 -25.01
CA VAL A 206 -10.54 26.51 -24.64
C VAL A 206 -11.00 25.09 -24.97
N MET A 207 -10.61 24.54 -26.12
CA MET A 207 -11.00 23.19 -26.55
C MET A 207 -10.36 22.08 -25.73
N VAL A 208 -9.18 22.32 -25.15
CA VAL A 208 -8.49 21.35 -24.26
C VAL A 208 -9.02 21.42 -22.82
N GLN A 209 -9.61 22.54 -22.41
CA GLN A 209 -10.18 22.72 -21.07
C GLN A 209 -11.67 22.37 -20.97
N ALA A 210 -12.37 22.22 -22.10
CA ALA A 210 -13.77 21.77 -22.19
C ALA A 210 -13.85 20.25 -22.36
#